data_AF-A0A1J5H5F3-F1
#
_entry.id   AF-A0A1J5H5F3-F1
#
_cell.length_a   1.000
_cell.length_b   1.000
_cell.length_c   1.000
_cell.angle_alpha   90.00
_cell.angle_beta   90.00
_cell.angle_gamma   90.00
#
_symmetry.space_group_name_H-M   'P 1'
#
loop_
_entity.id
_entity.type
_entity.pdbx_description
1 polymer ?
#
loop_
_entity_poly.entity_id
_entity_poly.type
_entity_poly.pdbx_seq_one_letter_code
_entity_poly.pdbx_strand_id
1 'polypeptide(L)'
;MKHRIKGKKLDRTKAPRESMLKNLAASVIIYEKVKTTEAKAKAVRPLVEKAITLAIKGGLNARRELIRRLPQPLAIKKAMEVLAGKYQD
;
A
#
# COMPACT_ATOMS: atom_id res chain seq x y z
N MET A 1 18.65 7.88 -19.95
CA MET A 1 17.84 7.54 -18.75
C MET A 1 18.26 8.40 -17.58
N LYS A 2 17.38 8.73 -16.62
CA LYS A 2 17.82 9.39 -15.38
C LYS A 2 18.52 8.37 -14.48
N HIS A 3 19.85 8.44 -14.40
CA HIS A 3 20.64 7.49 -13.62
C HIS A 3 20.22 7.50 -12.14
N ARG A 4 20.10 6.31 -11.55
CA ARG A 4 19.80 6.08 -10.12
C ARG A 4 18.45 6.63 -9.61
N ILE A 5 17.55 7.09 -10.48
CA ILE A 5 16.21 7.53 -10.07
C ILE A 5 15.24 6.34 -10.08
N LYS A 6 14.83 5.89 -8.89
CA LYS A 6 13.82 4.83 -8.70
C LYS A 6 12.41 5.42 -8.60
N GLY A 7 11.44 4.72 -9.20
CA GLY A 7 10.01 5.06 -9.13
C GLY A 7 9.51 6.04 -10.21
N LYS A 8 8.20 5.99 -10.49
CA LYS A 8 7.55 6.85 -11.51
C LYS A 8 6.98 8.13 -10.88
N LYS A 9 7.04 9.25 -11.61
CA LYS A 9 6.43 10.54 -11.20
C LYS A 9 4.92 10.63 -11.47
N LEU A 10 4.41 9.81 -12.40
CA LEU A 10 2.97 9.72 -12.70
C LEU A 10 2.33 11.10 -13.00
N ASP A 11 3.12 11.98 -13.61
CA ASP A 11 2.76 13.36 -13.99
C ASP A 11 2.11 14.16 -12.86
N ARG A 12 2.58 13.93 -11.62
CA ARG A 12 2.09 14.59 -10.41
C ARG A 12 3.25 15.10 -9.56
N THR A 13 2.99 16.18 -8.83
CA THR A 13 3.87 16.66 -7.76
C THR A 13 3.86 15.68 -6.58
N LYS A 14 4.80 15.85 -5.64
CA LYS A 14 5.07 14.85 -4.58
C LYS A 14 3.83 14.54 -3.72
N ALA A 15 3.18 15.56 -3.16
CA ALA A 15 2.08 15.37 -2.21
C ALA A 15 0.83 14.71 -2.84
N PRO A 16 0.31 15.16 -4.01
CA PRO A 16 -0.82 14.49 -4.67
C PRO A 16 -0.48 13.07 -5.11
N ARG A 17 0.77 12.82 -5.53
CA ARG A 17 1.23 11.47 -5.89
C ARG A 17 1.22 10.54 -4.69
N GLU A 18 1.73 10.98 -3.54
CA GLU A 18 1.73 10.19 -2.31
C GLU A 18 0.32 9.88 -1.83
N SER A 19 -0.57 10.88 -1.81
CA SER A 19 -1.98 10.68 -1.45
C SER A 19 -2.67 9.67 -2.37
N MET A 20 -2.50 9.83 -3.69
CA MET A 20 -3.07 8.90 -4.67
C MET A 20 -2.56 7.46 -4.49
N LEU A 21 -1.25 7.27 -4.26
CA LEU A 21 -0.67 5.94 -4.04
C LEU A 21 -1.17 5.31 -2.74
N LYS A 22 -1.30 6.09 -1.67
CA LYS A 22 -1.86 5.62 -0.40
C LYS A 22 -3.32 5.20 -0.53
N ASN A 23 -4.14 5.99 -1.24
CA ASN A 23 -5.54 5.67 -1.51
C ASN A 23 -5.69 4.43 -2.39
N LEU A 24 -4.84 4.29 -3.42
CA LEU A 24 -4.84 3.11 -4.27
C LEU A 24 -4.41 1.85 -3.49
N ALA A 25 -3.39 1.95 -2.64
CA ALA A 25 -2.97 0.83 -1.79
C ALA A 25 -4.09 0.40 -0.83
N ALA A 26 -4.76 1.35 -0.19
CA ALA A 26 -5.90 1.07 0.68
C ALA A 26 -7.05 0.39 -0.10
N SER A 27 -7.35 0.87 -1.31
CA SER A 27 -8.39 0.29 -2.17
C SER A 27 -8.05 -1.15 -2.58
N VAL A 28 -6.78 -1.42 -2.93
CA VAL A 28 -6.32 -2.78 -3.25
C VAL A 28 -6.47 -3.71 -2.06
N ILE A 29 -6.16 -3.25 -0.84
CA ILE A 29 -6.31 -4.06 0.37
C ILE A 29 -7.79 -4.34 0.68
N ILE A 30 -8.66 -3.34 0.54
CA ILE A 30 -10.10 -3.47 0.82
C ILE A 30 -10.76 -4.40 -0.19
N TYR A 31 -10.54 -4.18 -1.49
CA TYR A 31 -11.29 -4.84 -2.55
C TYR A 31 -10.56 -6.03 -3.20
N GLU A 32 -9.27 -6.25 -2.89
CA GLU A 32 -8.38 -7.28 -3.45
C GLU A 32 -8.11 -7.18 -4.96
N LYS A 33 -9.01 -6.55 -5.72
CA LYS A 33 -8.89 -6.34 -7.16
C LYS A 33 -9.31 -4.92 -7.52
N VAL A 34 -8.43 -4.17 -8.17
CA VAL A 34 -8.69 -2.80 -8.62
C VAL A 34 -8.20 -2.63 -10.06
N LYS A 35 -9.07 -2.11 -10.93
CA LYS A 35 -8.69 -1.75 -12.30
C LYS A 35 -7.93 -0.42 -12.29
N THR A 36 -6.70 -0.41 -12.77
CA THR A 36 -5.84 0.78 -12.81
C THR A 36 -4.88 0.71 -14.01
N THR A 37 -4.07 1.75 -14.21
CA THR A 37 -3.05 1.74 -15.27
C THR A 37 -1.81 0.98 -14.84
N GLU A 38 -1.10 0.39 -15.79
CA GLU A 38 0.10 -0.41 -15.52
C GLU A 38 1.17 0.39 -14.73
N ALA A 39 1.37 1.66 -15.09
CA ALA A 39 2.30 2.54 -14.40
C ALA A 39 1.93 2.77 -12.93
N LYS A 40 0.63 2.91 -12.62
CA LYS A 40 0.13 3.05 -11.25
C LYS A 40 0.24 1.72 -10.48
N ALA A 41 -0.08 0.60 -11.13
CA ALA A 41 0.05 -0.74 -10.54
C ALA A 41 1.49 -1.04 -10.11
N LYS A 42 2.47 -0.82 -11.02
CA LYS A 42 3.90 -1.00 -10.71
C LYS A 42 4.38 -0.08 -9.59
N ALA A 43 3.85 1.14 -9.50
CA ALA A 43 4.23 2.11 -8.46
C ALA A 43 3.61 1.81 -7.08
N VAL A 44 2.39 1.26 -7.02
CA VAL A 44 1.70 0.96 -5.76
C VAL A 44 2.12 -0.36 -5.13
N ARG A 45 2.58 -1.32 -5.93
CA ARG A 45 3.05 -2.65 -5.50
C ARG A 45 3.90 -2.64 -4.21
N PRO A 46 5.00 -1.88 -4.10
CA PRO A 46 5.83 -1.88 -2.90
C PRO A 46 5.15 -1.28 -1.65
N LEU A 47 4.08 -0.46 -1.81
CA LEU A 47 3.30 0.01 -0.67
C LEU A 47 2.40 -1.09 -0.14
N VAL A 48 1.74 -1.84 -1.03
CA VAL A 48 0.85 -2.95 -0.67
C VAL A 48 1.63 -4.09 -0.04
N GLU A 49 2.74 -4.51 -0.65
CA GLU A 49 3.62 -5.56 -0.11
C GLU A 49 4.07 -5.23 1.31
N LYS A 50 4.58 -4.01 1.54
CA LYS A 50 4.99 -3.57 2.88
C LYS A 50 3.84 -3.54 3.87
N ALA A 51 2.62 -3.19 3.45
CA ALA A 51 1.47 -3.20 4.33
C ALA A 51 1.11 -4.63 4.76
N ILE A 52 1.16 -5.59 3.84
CA ILE A 52 0.92 -7.02 4.14
C ILE A 52 2.02 -7.56 5.06
N THR A 53 3.30 -7.27 4.78
CA THR A 53 4.42 -7.69 5.66
C THR A 53 4.29 -7.15 7.09
N LEU A 54 3.87 -5.88 7.23
CA LEU A 54 3.61 -5.31 8.55
C LEU A 54 2.41 -5.98 9.24
N ALA A 55 1.37 -6.31 8.48
CA ALA A 55 0.20 -7.01 9.01
C ALA A 55 0.56 -8.42 9.52
N ILE A 56 1.38 -9.18 8.77
CA ILE A 56 1.90 -10.50 9.17
C ILE A 56 2.72 -10.39 10.46
N LYS A 57 3.60 -9.38 10.57
CA LYS A 57 4.39 -9.16 11.79
C LYS A 57 3.52 -8.93 13.04
N GLY A 58 2.36 -8.29 12.86
CA GLY A 58 1.39 -8.06 13.93
C GLY A 58 1.89 -7.13 15.05
N GLY A 59 1.09 -7.08 16.13
CA GLY A 59 1.37 -6.26 17.31
C GLY A 59 1.02 -4.77 17.18
N LEU A 60 1.14 -4.05 18.30
CA LEU A 60 0.75 -2.63 18.39
C LEU A 60 1.61 -1.71 17.52
N ASN A 61 2.92 -1.97 17.44
CA ASN A 61 3.83 -1.16 16.66
C ASN A 61 3.52 -1.24 15.15
N ALA A 62 3.27 -2.46 14.63
CA ALA A 62 2.88 -2.63 13.24
C ALA A 62 1.55 -1.95 12.93
N ARG A 63 0.57 -2.03 13.84
CA ARG A 63 -0.71 -1.32 13.71
C ARG A 63 -0.52 0.20 13.61
N ARG A 64 0.33 0.79 14.47
CA ARG A 64 0.66 2.24 14.40
C ARG A 64 1.33 2.63 13.09
N GLU A 65 2.26 1.81 12.60
CA GLU A 65 2.92 2.05 11.32
C GLU A 65 1.95 1.92 10.12
N LEU A 66 0.99 0.99 10.18
CA LEU A 66 -0.07 0.87 9.19
C LEU A 66 -0.98 2.10 9.18
N ILE A 67 -1.38 2.62 10.35
CA ILE A 67 -2.17 3.85 10.48
C ILE A 67 -1.46 5.05 9.81
N ARG A 68 -0.13 5.13 9.97
CA ARG A 68 0.66 6.21 9.34
C ARG A 68 0.68 6.12 7.80
N ARG A 69 0.58 4.91 7.26
CA ARG A 69 0.73 4.63 5.82
C ARG A 69 -0.59 4.61 5.07
N LEU A 70 -1.62 3.99 5.65
CA LEU A 70 -2.91 3.77 5.03
C LEU A 70 -3.94 4.74 5.62
N PRO A 71 -4.63 5.54 4.80
CA PRO A 71 -5.59 6.53 5.28
C PRO A 71 -6.90 5.92 5.76
N GLN A 72 -7.22 4.68 5.36
CA GLN A 72 -8.51 4.06 5.63
C GLN A 72 -8.42 3.02 6.75
N PRO A 73 -9.21 3.13 7.84
CA PRO A 73 -9.18 2.19 8.95
C PRO A 73 -9.65 0.79 8.55
N LEU A 74 -10.59 0.70 7.62
CA LEU A 74 -11.08 -0.57 7.05
C LEU A 74 -9.97 -1.38 6.39
N ALA A 75 -9.06 -0.71 5.67
CA ALA A 75 -7.92 -1.37 5.05
C ALA A 75 -6.99 -1.98 6.11
N ILE A 76 -6.77 -1.28 7.22
CA ILE A 76 -5.90 -1.75 8.32
C ILE A 76 -6.52 -2.97 9.00
N LYS A 77 -7.83 -2.90 9.31
CA LYS A 77 -8.57 -4.01 9.91
C LYS A 77 -8.50 -5.26 9.03
N LYS A 78 -8.85 -5.13 7.74
CA LYS A 78 -8.80 -6.25 6.79
C LYS A 78 -7.38 -6.79 6.60
N ALA A 79 -6.38 -5.93 6.55
CA ALA A 79 -4.98 -6.36 6.43
C ALA A 79 -4.55 -7.23 7.61
N MET A 80 -4.85 -6.82 8.85
CA MET A 80 -4.42 -7.53 10.06
C MET A 80 -5.26 -8.77 10.37
N GLU A 81 -6.57 -8.73 10.16
CA GLU A 81 -7.46 -9.84 10.56
C GLU A 81 -7.58 -10.93 9.47
N VAL A 82 -7.55 -10.54 8.19
CA VAL A 82 -7.84 -11.46 7.07
C VAL A 82 -6.60 -11.75 6.25
N LEU A 83 -5.93 -10.70 5.77
CA LEU A 83 -4.82 -10.88 4.82
C LEU A 83 -3.54 -11.40 5.50
N ALA A 84 -3.31 -11.06 6.77
CA ALA A 84 -2.14 -11.51 7.51
C ALA A 84 -2.06 -13.05 7.56
N GLY A 85 -3.16 -13.73 7.89
CA GLY A 85 -3.19 -15.20 7.91
C GLY A 85 -3.12 -15.83 6.52
N LYS A 86 -3.65 -15.15 5.49
CA LYS A 86 -3.64 -15.64 4.09
C LYS A 86 -2.25 -15.64 3.46
N TYR A 87 -1.35 -14.76 3.88
CA TYR A 87 -0.02 -14.56 3.28
C TYR A 87 1.13 -14.86 4.26
N GLN A 88 0.88 -15.73 5.25
CA GLN A 88 1.86 -16.06 6.28
C GLN A 88 2.95 -17.05 5.78
N ASP A 89 2.65 -17.78 4.71
CA ASP A 89 3.56 -18.69 3.99
C ASP A 89 4.31 -17.99 2.84
#